data_AF-A0A533ZXK0-F1
#
_entry.id   AF-A0A533ZXK0-F1
#
_cell.length_a   1.000
_cell.length_b   1.000
_cell.length_c   1.000
_cell.angle_alpha   90.00
_cell.angle_beta   90.00
_cell.angle_gamma   90.00
#
_symmetry.space_group_name_H-M   'P 1'
#
loop_
_entity.id
_entity.type
_entity.pdbx_description
1 polymer ?
#
loop_
_entity_poly.entity_id
_entity_poly.type
_entity_poly.pdbx_seq_one_letter_code
_entity_poly.pdbx_strand_id
1 'polypeptide(L)'
;MKLLIVSKLDRYARAVTTISKYVQVGKALGHEVAVFGEQLSNVPSVPYSLDVSKFDFAIFVVYETSDFPDLPYLARLLDGMPKERRVIIDCCGRYNETIRIEHDFNHLEKMDGHQGWEWIEGLQAVSDRILQPTLSPLRTDVRPFLFHAYDPEVALRPDSTPHQATQTRPGNGHGGKPYGLIYVGNNWQRWTQMRRLLEAIEPLKNDLGPICLAGWDWEKRPDWAIQLGVRGADVDPALLDRLGVERRNAIPFDEVIEFVGQARFTPVFHRPLFNRLGLVTNRTFEMFCSQAIPLLMLPEDMVEAIYGADARPLTPGDDVAACLKDMMRRPDTYWEAVLKTRGHLSVHHSYEKRFRELLAILER
;
A
#
# COMPACT_ATOMS: atom_id res chain seq x y z
N MET A 1 -16.73 -7.00 20.44
CA MET A 1 -17.10 -5.75 19.72
C MET A 1 -17.47 -6.09 18.29
N LYS A 2 -18.47 -5.41 17.74
CA LYS A 2 -18.95 -5.54 16.37
C LYS A 2 -18.61 -4.29 15.59
N LEU A 3 -17.79 -4.41 14.55
CA LEU A 3 -17.27 -3.30 13.76
C LEU A 3 -17.87 -3.32 12.35
N LEU A 4 -18.38 -2.17 11.91
CA LEU A 4 -18.89 -1.97 10.57
C LEU A 4 -17.89 -1.11 9.77
N ILE A 5 -17.20 -1.70 8.81
CA ILE A 5 -16.28 -0.99 7.93
C ILE A 5 -17.07 -0.34 6.79
N VAL A 6 -16.89 0.97 6.61
CA VAL A 6 -17.46 1.74 5.51
C VAL A 6 -16.34 2.07 4.53
N SER A 7 -16.31 1.36 3.42
CA SER A 7 -15.31 1.55 2.37
C SER A 7 -15.81 0.88 1.10
N LYS A 8 -15.48 1.44 -0.07
CA LYS A 8 -15.76 0.74 -1.32
C LYS A 8 -14.60 -0.22 -1.62
N LEU A 9 -14.95 -1.51 -1.70
CA LEU A 9 -14.00 -2.57 -1.99
C LEU A 9 -13.79 -2.72 -3.49
N ASP A 10 -12.53 -2.96 -3.86
CA ASP A 10 -12.11 -3.26 -5.22
C ASP A 10 -11.09 -4.40 -5.13
N ARG A 11 -11.24 -5.43 -5.95
CA ARG A 11 -10.29 -6.57 -5.98
C ARG A 11 -8.89 -6.14 -6.42
N TYR A 12 -8.75 -5.01 -7.12
CA TYR A 12 -7.48 -4.55 -7.67
C TYR A 12 -6.85 -3.40 -6.86
N ALA A 13 -7.60 -2.77 -5.94
CA ALA A 13 -7.17 -1.53 -5.30
C ALA A 13 -7.59 -1.41 -3.83
N ARG A 14 -7.11 -0.33 -3.18
CA ARG A 14 -7.52 0.11 -1.84
C ARG A 14 -7.19 -0.92 -0.75
N ALA A 15 -8.06 -1.04 0.25
CA ALA A 15 -7.82 -1.72 1.53
C ALA A 15 -8.38 -3.15 1.61
N VAL A 16 -8.81 -3.76 0.51
CA VAL A 16 -9.51 -5.06 0.53
C VAL A 16 -8.77 -6.12 1.33
N THR A 17 -7.45 -6.26 1.16
CA THR A 17 -6.59 -7.17 1.93
C THR A 17 -6.66 -6.93 3.44
N THR A 18 -6.48 -5.67 3.83
CA THR A 18 -6.44 -5.26 5.23
C THR A 18 -7.78 -5.51 5.90
N ILE A 19 -8.87 -5.19 5.21
CA ILE A 19 -10.24 -5.41 5.70
C ILE A 19 -10.52 -6.92 5.82
N SER A 20 -10.17 -7.72 4.80
CA SER A 20 -10.32 -9.18 4.88
C SER A 20 -9.52 -9.78 6.04
N LYS A 21 -8.32 -9.27 6.34
CA LYS A 21 -7.52 -9.71 7.47
C LYS A 21 -8.09 -9.28 8.82
N TYR A 22 -8.68 -8.09 8.92
CA TYR A 22 -9.41 -7.68 10.12
C TYR A 22 -10.66 -8.53 10.37
N VAL A 23 -11.35 -8.99 9.32
CA VAL A 23 -12.43 -9.98 9.46
C VAL A 23 -11.92 -11.29 10.06
N GLN A 24 -10.84 -11.82 9.50
CA GLN A 24 -10.25 -13.10 9.97
C GLN A 24 -9.78 -13.00 11.43
N VAL A 25 -8.97 -11.98 11.73
CA VAL A 25 -8.39 -11.80 13.07
C VAL A 25 -9.44 -11.37 14.08
N GLY A 26 -10.38 -10.51 13.70
CA GLY A 26 -11.50 -10.13 14.54
C GLY A 26 -12.29 -11.37 14.98
N LYS A 27 -12.64 -12.25 14.04
CA LYS A 27 -13.32 -13.51 14.35
C LYS A 27 -12.51 -14.39 15.30
N ALA A 28 -11.20 -14.54 15.07
CA ALA A 28 -10.32 -15.34 15.92
C ALA A 28 -10.25 -14.80 17.36
N LEU A 29 -10.38 -13.48 17.54
CA LEU A 29 -10.39 -12.82 18.84
C LEU A 29 -11.80 -12.68 19.46
N GLY A 30 -12.85 -13.24 18.84
CA GLY A 30 -14.22 -13.15 19.36
C GLY A 30 -14.97 -11.85 19.03
N HIS A 31 -14.51 -11.12 18.00
CA HIS A 31 -15.13 -9.91 17.47
C HIS A 31 -15.81 -10.18 16.13
N GLU A 32 -16.74 -9.30 15.76
CA GLU A 32 -17.42 -9.36 14.46
C GLU A 32 -16.97 -8.16 13.63
N VAL A 33 -16.59 -8.37 12.37
CA VAL A 33 -16.27 -7.30 11.43
C VAL A 33 -17.05 -7.57 10.15
N ALA A 34 -17.78 -6.56 9.69
CA ALA A 34 -18.51 -6.60 8.43
C ALA A 34 -18.27 -5.32 7.64
N VAL A 35 -18.56 -5.36 6.35
CA VAL A 35 -18.54 -4.21 5.46
C VAL A 35 -19.95 -3.68 5.27
N PHE A 36 -20.11 -2.37 5.33
CA PHE A 36 -21.39 -1.73 5.06
C PHE A 36 -21.73 -1.82 3.57
N GLY A 37 -22.89 -2.39 3.26
CA GLY A 37 -23.37 -2.50 1.89
C GLY A 37 -24.04 -3.84 1.59
N GLU A 38 -24.34 -4.04 0.31
CA GLU A 38 -24.83 -5.30 -0.22
C GLU A 38 -23.67 -6.24 -0.55
N GLN A 39 -23.91 -7.55 -0.46
CA GLN A 39 -22.90 -8.56 -0.76
C GLN A 39 -22.40 -8.43 -2.19
N LEU A 40 -21.09 -8.23 -2.35
CA LEU A 40 -20.43 -8.29 -3.64
C LEU A 40 -19.94 -9.71 -3.93
N SER A 41 -20.03 -10.14 -5.19
CA SER A 41 -19.64 -11.48 -5.65
C SER A 41 -18.17 -11.59 -6.09
N ASN A 42 -17.50 -10.45 -6.30
CA ASN A 42 -16.19 -10.34 -6.96
C ASN A 42 -15.03 -9.95 -6.03
N VAL A 43 -15.26 -9.94 -4.72
CA VAL A 43 -14.25 -9.62 -3.69
C VAL A 43 -14.13 -10.79 -2.70
N PRO A 44 -13.01 -10.93 -1.96
CA PRO A 44 -12.87 -11.99 -0.96
C PRO A 44 -14.05 -12.04 -0.01
N SER A 45 -14.33 -13.21 0.55
CA SER A 45 -15.47 -13.45 1.44
C SER A 45 -15.35 -12.63 2.73
N VAL A 46 -15.79 -11.37 2.66
CA VAL A 46 -16.01 -10.48 3.78
C VAL A 46 -17.52 -10.44 4.05
N PRO A 47 -17.97 -10.51 5.32
CA PRO A 47 -19.37 -10.35 5.67
C PRO A 47 -19.85 -8.95 5.31
N TYR A 48 -21.08 -8.83 4.82
CA TYR A 48 -21.74 -7.56 4.53
C TYR A 48 -22.96 -7.35 5.41
N SER A 49 -23.28 -6.09 5.72
CA SER A 49 -24.51 -5.73 6.42
C SER A 49 -24.99 -4.33 6.03
N LEU A 50 -26.31 -4.17 5.91
CA LEU A 50 -27.00 -2.88 5.85
C LEU A 50 -27.62 -2.48 7.19
N ASP A 51 -27.60 -3.38 8.18
CA ASP A 51 -28.18 -3.17 9.51
C ASP A 51 -27.14 -2.54 10.45
N VAL A 52 -27.12 -1.20 10.43
CA VAL A 52 -26.19 -0.37 11.21
C VAL A 52 -26.37 -0.57 12.72
N SER A 53 -27.59 -0.88 13.16
CA SER A 53 -27.96 -0.97 14.58
C SER A 53 -27.30 -2.14 15.31
N LYS A 54 -26.87 -3.17 14.58
CA LYS A 54 -26.20 -4.36 15.12
C LYS A 54 -24.73 -4.13 15.51
N PHE A 55 -24.15 -3.00 15.12
CA PHE A 55 -22.72 -2.76 15.26
C PHE A 55 -22.46 -1.74 16.36
N ASP A 56 -21.30 -1.84 17.00
CA ASP A 56 -20.85 -0.92 18.05
C ASP A 56 -20.23 0.34 17.43
N PHE A 57 -19.45 0.18 16.35
CA PHE A 57 -18.77 1.30 15.68
C PHE A 57 -18.86 1.19 14.16
N ALA A 58 -18.85 2.35 13.49
CA ALA A 58 -18.66 2.48 12.05
C ALA A 58 -17.28 3.08 11.78
N ILE A 59 -16.48 2.42 10.96
CA ILE A 59 -15.11 2.81 10.64
C ILE A 59 -15.04 3.11 9.15
N PHE A 60 -14.97 4.38 8.81
CA PHE A 60 -14.83 4.86 7.45
C PHE A 60 -13.37 4.76 7.02
N VAL A 61 -13.06 3.96 6.02
CA VAL A 61 -11.71 3.85 5.45
C VAL A 61 -11.70 4.60 4.13
N VAL A 62 -11.07 5.77 4.14
CA VAL A 62 -11.24 6.80 3.09
C VAL A 62 -9.94 7.00 2.32
N TYR A 63 -9.99 6.73 1.02
CA TYR A 63 -8.97 7.10 0.03
C TYR A 63 -9.46 8.23 -0.87
N GLU A 64 -10.75 8.25 -1.19
CA GLU A 64 -11.40 9.19 -2.11
C GLU A 64 -12.88 9.41 -1.73
N THR A 65 -13.57 10.36 -2.39
CA THR A 65 -14.97 10.71 -2.04
C THR A 65 -15.89 9.52 -2.25
N SER A 66 -15.62 8.70 -3.27
CA SER A 66 -16.42 7.53 -3.62
C SER A 66 -16.34 6.38 -2.61
N ASP A 67 -15.54 6.51 -1.54
CA ASP A 67 -15.57 5.59 -0.39
C ASP A 67 -16.74 5.84 0.55
N PHE A 68 -17.33 7.04 0.50
CA PHE A 68 -18.61 7.30 1.16
C PHE A 68 -19.74 6.66 0.34
N PRO A 69 -20.71 6.00 1.00
CA PRO A 69 -21.90 5.52 0.31
C PRO A 69 -22.67 6.68 -0.34
N ASP A 70 -23.36 6.40 -1.44
CA ASP A 70 -24.31 7.36 -1.99
C ASP A 70 -25.55 7.51 -1.08
N LEU A 71 -26.34 8.57 -1.30
CA LEU A 71 -27.68 8.65 -0.73
C LEU A 71 -28.58 7.58 -1.38
N PRO A 72 -29.46 6.90 -0.62
CA PRO A 72 -29.81 7.14 0.79
C PRO A 72 -28.96 6.36 1.82
N TYR A 73 -27.98 5.57 1.38
CA TYR A 73 -27.19 4.71 2.27
C TYR A 73 -26.35 5.51 3.27
N LEU A 74 -25.76 6.62 2.85
CA LEU A 74 -25.04 7.51 3.76
C LEU A 74 -25.96 8.09 4.84
N ALA A 75 -27.14 8.60 4.45
CA ALA A 75 -28.12 9.11 5.41
C ALA A 75 -28.52 8.04 6.43
N ARG A 76 -28.83 6.81 5.96
CA ARG A 76 -29.13 5.67 6.85
C ARG A 76 -28.01 5.42 7.86
N LEU A 77 -26.76 5.51 7.44
CA LEU A 77 -25.62 5.25 8.30
C LEU A 77 -25.39 6.36 9.32
N LEU A 78 -25.49 7.63 8.88
CA LEU A 78 -25.34 8.77 9.77
C LEU A 78 -26.53 8.87 10.76
N ASP A 79 -27.75 8.64 10.33
CA ASP A 79 -28.92 8.67 11.21
C ASP A 79 -28.97 7.45 12.15
N GLY A 80 -28.47 6.30 11.69
CA GLY A 80 -28.50 5.03 12.42
C GLY A 80 -27.37 4.82 13.43
N MET A 81 -26.32 5.62 13.39
CA MET A 81 -25.20 5.54 14.34
C MET A 81 -24.77 6.93 14.78
N PRO A 82 -24.67 7.23 16.09
CA PRO A 82 -24.27 8.55 16.56
C PRO A 82 -22.78 8.84 16.26
N LYS A 83 -22.42 10.12 16.19
CA LYS A 83 -21.10 10.60 15.73
C LYS A 83 -19.94 10.05 16.56
N GLU A 84 -20.12 9.88 17.87
CA GLU A 84 -19.12 9.41 18.83
C GLU A 84 -18.73 7.94 18.59
N ARG A 85 -19.62 7.19 17.92
CA ARG A 85 -19.41 5.80 17.50
C ARG A 85 -18.91 5.66 16.06
N ARG A 86 -18.59 6.78 15.40
CA ARG A 86 -18.00 6.78 14.06
C ARG A 86 -16.52 7.15 14.15
N VAL A 87 -15.71 6.53 13.31
CA VAL A 87 -14.27 6.81 13.19
C VAL A 87 -13.91 6.90 11.72
N ILE A 88 -13.03 7.84 11.36
CA ILE A 88 -12.45 7.92 10.03
C ILE A 88 -10.99 7.49 10.08
N ILE A 89 -10.59 6.67 9.12
CA ILE A 89 -9.20 6.40 8.77
C ILE A 89 -8.96 7.08 7.42
N ASP A 90 -8.27 8.22 7.45
CA ASP A 90 -7.89 8.99 6.27
C ASP A 90 -6.58 8.43 5.70
N CYS A 91 -6.69 7.62 4.63
CA CYS A 91 -5.56 6.94 4.02
C CYS A 91 -4.79 7.78 2.99
N CYS A 92 -5.26 9.00 2.69
CA CYS A 92 -4.68 9.86 1.66
C CYS A 92 -4.20 11.23 2.19
N GLY A 93 -4.38 11.49 3.48
CA GLY A 93 -4.00 12.76 4.10
C GLY A 93 -4.91 13.92 3.72
N ARG A 94 -6.19 13.63 3.36
CA ARG A 94 -7.22 14.62 3.02
C ARG A 94 -7.60 15.47 4.24
N TYR A 95 -7.52 14.92 5.45
CA TYR A 95 -7.72 15.68 6.68
C TYR A 95 -6.43 16.43 7.09
N ASN A 96 -5.88 17.20 6.16
CA ASN A 96 -4.79 18.15 6.36
C ASN A 96 -5.08 19.40 5.52
N GLU A 97 -4.42 20.51 5.85
CA GLU A 97 -4.36 21.65 4.94
C GLU A 97 -3.78 21.24 3.57
N THR A 98 -3.98 22.07 2.55
CA THR A 98 -3.47 21.78 1.21
C THR A 98 -1.95 21.70 1.21
N ILE A 99 -1.43 20.51 0.90
CA ILE A 99 -0.01 20.22 0.79
C ILE A 99 0.29 19.91 -0.66
N ARG A 100 1.31 20.57 -1.20
CA ARG A 100 1.84 20.32 -2.54
C ARG A 100 3.33 20.05 -2.48
N ILE A 101 3.73 18.87 -2.94
CA ILE A 101 5.13 18.44 -3.02
C ILE A 101 5.38 17.98 -4.46
N GLU A 102 6.29 18.64 -5.15
CA GLU A 102 6.56 18.37 -6.57
C GLU A 102 5.27 18.51 -7.44
N HIS A 103 4.80 17.41 -8.02
CA HIS A 103 3.56 17.33 -8.80
C HIS A 103 2.43 16.67 -8.01
N ASP A 104 2.68 16.37 -6.75
CA ASP A 104 1.85 15.56 -5.87
C ASP A 104 1.15 16.40 -4.80
N PHE A 105 -0.10 16.06 -4.47
CA PHE A 105 -0.96 16.89 -3.64
C PHE A 105 -2.10 16.08 -3.00
N ASN A 106 -2.48 16.45 -1.77
CA ASN A 106 -3.53 15.74 -1.05
C ASN A 106 -4.92 16.07 -1.61
N HIS A 107 -5.18 17.30 -2.03
CA HIS A 107 -6.50 17.75 -2.52
C HIS A 107 -6.53 17.96 -4.03
N LEU A 108 -7.13 17.02 -4.77
CA LEU A 108 -7.17 17.06 -6.22
C LEU A 108 -8.28 17.99 -6.74
N GLU A 109 -8.25 19.30 -6.44
CA GLU A 109 -9.38 20.22 -6.72
C GLU A 109 -9.99 20.09 -8.13
N LYS A 110 -9.14 19.95 -9.16
CA LYS A 110 -9.59 19.78 -10.56
C LYS A 110 -10.27 18.43 -10.87
N MET A 111 -10.04 17.40 -10.07
CA MET A 111 -10.63 16.07 -10.23
C MET A 111 -11.70 15.77 -9.18
N ASP A 112 -11.41 16.12 -7.93
CA ASP A 112 -12.32 15.93 -6.79
C ASP A 112 -13.51 16.89 -6.88
N GLY A 113 -13.39 18.02 -7.58
CA GLY A 113 -14.42 19.06 -7.65
C GLY A 113 -14.58 19.83 -6.33
N HIS A 114 -13.76 19.51 -5.34
CA HIS A 114 -13.85 20.02 -3.99
C HIS A 114 -12.59 20.76 -3.56
N GLN A 115 -12.78 21.83 -2.81
CA GLN A 115 -11.70 22.56 -2.18
C GLN A 115 -11.18 21.81 -0.95
N GLY A 116 -9.93 22.04 -0.55
CA GLY A 116 -9.33 21.33 0.58
C GLY A 116 -10.07 21.52 1.91
N TRP A 117 -10.73 22.67 2.12
CA TRP A 117 -11.54 22.93 3.32
C TRP A 117 -12.84 22.11 3.33
N GLU A 118 -13.45 21.84 2.17
CA GLU A 118 -14.67 21.03 2.07
C GLU A 118 -14.41 19.59 2.50
N TRP A 119 -13.21 19.07 2.21
CA TRP A 119 -12.76 17.78 2.73
C TRP A 119 -12.69 17.75 4.26
N ILE A 120 -12.13 18.79 4.86
CA ILE A 120 -11.99 18.88 6.32
C ILE A 120 -13.37 18.93 6.97
N GLU A 121 -14.25 19.81 6.48
CA GLU A 121 -15.62 19.95 7.00
C GLU A 121 -16.45 18.67 6.80
N GLY A 122 -16.35 18.04 5.62
CA GLY A 122 -17.06 16.79 5.32
C GLY A 122 -16.64 15.65 6.24
N LEU A 123 -15.33 15.48 6.46
CA LEU A 123 -14.82 14.47 7.40
C LEU A 123 -15.24 14.78 8.84
N GLN A 124 -15.17 16.05 9.27
CA GLN A 124 -15.65 16.49 10.59
C GLN A 124 -17.16 16.31 10.78
N ALA A 125 -17.96 16.46 9.73
CA ALA A 125 -19.40 16.22 9.82
C ALA A 125 -19.71 14.74 10.11
N VAL A 126 -18.85 13.84 9.61
CA VAL A 126 -19.00 12.39 9.82
C VAL A 126 -18.50 11.96 11.19
N SER A 127 -17.32 12.40 11.63
CA SER A 127 -16.70 11.99 12.90
C SER A 127 -15.70 13.02 13.44
N ASP A 128 -15.59 13.13 14.76
CA ASP A 128 -14.51 13.86 15.44
C ASP A 128 -13.28 12.99 15.75
N ARG A 129 -13.34 11.69 15.41
CA ARG A 129 -12.28 10.70 15.65
C ARG A 129 -11.59 10.39 14.33
N ILE A 130 -10.58 11.19 14.01
CA ILE A 130 -9.81 11.04 12.77
C ILE A 130 -8.49 10.33 13.07
N LEU A 131 -8.25 9.25 12.32
CA LEU A 131 -7.03 8.47 12.33
C LEU A 131 -6.31 8.61 10.98
N GLN A 132 -4.98 8.55 11.00
CA GLN A 132 -4.17 8.45 9.78
C GLN A 132 -3.14 7.32 9.89
N PRO A 133 -2.83 6.60 8.79
CA PRO A 133 -1.82 5.55 8.75
C PRO A 133 -0.40 6.10 8.73
N THR A 134 -0.06 6.85 9.77
CA THR A 134 1.27 7.42 10.03
C THR A 134 1.58 7.32 11.51
N LEU A 135 2.87 7.29 11.86
CA LEU A 135 3.33 7.38 13.25
C LEU A 135 3.33 8.83 13.76
N SER A 136 3.25 9.80 12.86
CA SER A 136 3.47 11.22 13.18
C SER A 136 2.53 12.08 12.32
N PRO A 137 1.22 12.11 12.63
CA PRO A 137 0.28 12.96 11.91
C PRO A 137 0.70 14.42 12.06
N LEU A 138 0.47 15.22 11.02
CA LEU A 138 0.83 16.64 11.04
C LEU A 138 -0.09 17.47 11.95
N ARG A 139 -1.35 17.06 12.05
CA ARG A 139 -2.33 17.74 12.91
C ARG A 139 -2.39 17.11 14.29
N THR A 140 -2.56 17.95 15.30
CA THR A 140 -2.66 17.53 16.71
C THR A 140 -4.00 16.89 17.07
N ASP A 141 -5.05 17.14 16.26
CA ASP A 141 -6.38 16.55 16.41
C ASP A 141 -6.54 15.21 15.66
N VAL A 142 -5.46 14.70 15.05
CA VAL A 142 -5.43 13.40 14.39
C VAL A 142 -4.63 12.42 15.23
N ARG A 143 -5.17 11.21 15.42
CA ARG A 143 -4.47 10.14 16.15
C ARG A 143 -3.72 9.23 15.18
N PRO A 144 -2.45 8.86 15.47
CA PRO A 144 -1.72 7.89 14.67
C PRO A 144 -2.35 6.50 14.77
N PHE A 145 -2.52 5.82 13.63
CA PHE A 145 -2.91 4.42 13.58
C PHE A 145 -2.50 3.79 12.25
N LEU A 146 -1.46 2.94 12.25
CA LEU A 146 -1.02 2.24 11.06
C LEU A 146 -2.04 1.17 10.66
N PHE A 147 -3.05 1.56 9.89
CA PHE A 147 -4.16 0.69 9.50
C PHE A 147 -3.72 -0.55 8.70
N HIS A 148 -2.65 -0.45 7.93
CA HIS A 148 -2.06 -1.56 7.19
C HIS A 148 -1.08 -2.36 8.06
N ALA A 149 -0.90 -3.63 7.74
CA ALA A 149 -0.13 -4.55 8.57
C ALA A 149 0.62 -5.60 7.73
N TYR A 150 1.57 -6.27 8.37
CA TYR A 150 2.27 -7.44 7.87
C TYR A 150 1.49 -8.72 8.22
N ASP A 151 1.50 -9.67 7.30
CA ASP A 151 0.92 -10.99 7.50
C ASP A 151 2.00 -12.07 7.38
N PRO A 152 2.45 -12.65 8.52
CA PRO A 152 3.47 -13.69 8.50
C PRO A 152 2.98 -15.01 7.88
N GLU A 153 1.67 -15.28 7.86
CA GLU A 153 1.13 -16.57 7.38
C GLU A 153 1.15 -16.70 5.85
N VAL A 154 1.04 -15.57 5.15
CA VAL A 154 1.08 -15.53 3.67
C VAL A 154 2.50 -15.28 3.14
N ALA A 155 3.48 -15.10 4.03
CA ALA A 155 4.86 -14.94 3.62
C ALA A 155 5.34 -16.21 2.92
N LEU A 156 5.73 -16.10 1.66
CA LEU A 156 6.19 -17.24 0.88
C LEU A 156 7.52 -17.76 1.43
N ARG A 157 7.56 -19.09 1.68
CA ARG A 157 8.71 -19.82 2.24
C ARG A 157 9.27 -19.14 3.51
N PRO A 158 8.46 -19.05 4.59
CA PRO A 158 8.85 -18.33 5.81
C PRO A 158 10.10 -18.93 6.46
N ASP A 159 10.31 -20.25 6.30
CA ASP A 159 11.43 -21.00 6.86
C ASP A 159 12.62 -21.18 5.88
N SER A 160 12.63 -20.47 4.76
CA SER A 160 13.74 -20.61 3.80
C SER A 160 15.04 -20.06 4.37
N THR A 161 16.11 -20.86 4.30
CA THR A 161 17.46 -20.35 4.57
C THR A 161 17.86 -19.34 3.49
N PRO A 162 18.76 -18.37 3.79
CA PRO A 162 19.29 -17.44 2.79
C PRO A 162 19.73 -18.15 1.51
N HIS A 163 20.51 -19.21 1.65
CA HIS A 163 21.02 -19.98 0.52
C HIS A 163 19.91 -20.61 -0.35
N GLN A 164 18.85 -21.15 0.27
CA GLN A 164 17.74 -21.76 -0.47
C GLN A 164 16.86 -20.74 -1.18
N ALA A 165 16.68 -19.55 -0.60
CA ALA A 165 15.84 -18.50 -1.16
C ALA A 165 16.51 -17.78 -2.35
N THR A 166 17.84 -17.71 -2.36
CA THR A 166 18.62 -16.90 -3.30
C THR A 166 19.16 -17.69 -4.50
N GLN A 167 19.03 -19.02 -4.52
CA GLN A 167 19.51 -19.90 -5.59
C GLN A 167 18.79 -19.78 -6.95
N THR A 168 18.15 -18.64 -7.24
CA THR A 168 17.29 -18.47 -8.42
C THR A 168 17.78 -17.34 -9.33
N ARG A 169 18.54 -17.68 -10.38
CA ARG A 169 18.92 -16.74 -11.46
C ARG A 169 17.86 -16.71 -12.58
N PRO A 170 17.62 -15.58 -13.24
CA PRO A 170 16.80 -15.56 -14.45
C PRO A 170 17.51 -16.29 -15.59
N GLY A 171 16.92 -17.38 -16.10
CA GLY A 171 17.41 -18.09 -17.29
C GLY A 171 17.28 -19.62 -17.30
N ASN A 172 16.36 -20.11 -18.14
CA ASN A 172 16.34 -21.30 -19.02
C ASN A 172 16.66 -22.73 -18.52
N GLY A 173 16.51 -23.03 -17.24
CA GLY A 173 16.50 -24.44 -16.80
C GLY A 173 15.97 -24.55 -15.39
N HIS A 174 14.86 -25.28 -15.23
CA HIS A 174 14.17 -25.64 -13.98
C HIS A 174 14.77 -25.04 -12.69
N GLY A 175 14.24 -23.88 -12.25
CA GLY A 175 14.51 -23.33 -10.91
C GLY A 175 14.74 -21.82 -10.81
N GLY A 176 14.95 -21.11 -11.93
CA GLY A 176 15.22 -19.67 -11.95
C GLY A 176 13.99 -18.76 -11.84
N LYS A 177 14.15 -17.56 -11.26
CA LYS A 177 13.10 -16.52 -11.26
C LYS A 177 13.00 -15.85 -12.64
N PRO A 178 11.81 -15.76 -13.26
CA PRO A 178 11.69 -15.26 -14.63
C PRO A 178 11.99 -13.76 -14.77
N TYR A 179 11.90 -12.98 -13.68
CA TYR A 179 12.13 -11.54 -13.70
C TYR A 179 13.32 -11.12 -12.84
N GLY A 180 14.07 -10.14 -13.35
CA GLY A 180 15.02 -9.38 -12.56
C GLY A 180 14.32 -8.42 -11.60
N LEU A 181 13.31 -7.72 -12.09
CA LEU A 181 12.57 -6.72 -11.33
C LEU A 181 11.07 -6.74 -11.69
N ILE A 182 10.21 -6.76 -10.67
CA ILE A 182 8.76 -6.55 -10.81
C ILE A 182 8.33 -5.38 -9.94
N TYR A 183 7.50 -4.50 -10.51
CA TYR A 183 6.72 -3.53 -9.76
C TYR A 183 5.24 -3.60 -10.11
N VAL A 184 4.37 -3.67 -9.09
CA VAL A 184 2.92 -3.62 -9.23
C VAL A 184 2.42 -2.28 -8.74
N GLY A 185 1.70 -1.53 -9.57
CA GLY A 185 1.16 -0.21 -9.23
C GLY A 185 0.73 0.59 -10.45
N ASN A 186 0.64 1.91 -10.29
CA ASN A 186 0.38 2.83 -11.40
C ASN A 186 1.49 3.88 -11.50
N ASN A 187 1.54 4.55 -12.66
CA ASN A 187 2.50 5.63 -12.90
C ASN A 187 2.18 6.90 -12.09
N TRP A 188 0.92 7.04 -11.63
CA TRP A 188 0.40 8.23 -10.97
C TRP A 188 1.22 8.60 -9.72
N GLN A 189 1.83 9.78 -9.79
CA GLN A 189 2.70 10.40 -8.79
C GLN A 189 3.92 9.55 -8.40
N ARG A 190 4.30 8.60 -9.26
CA ARG A 190 5.40 7.66 -9.03
C ARG A 190 6.37 7.57 -10.19
N TRP A 191 6.01 8.13 -11.35
CA TRP A 191 6.86 8.09 -12.54
C TRP A 191 8.26 8.67 -12.29
N THR A 192 8.38 9.80 -11.59
CA THR A 192 9.70 10.40 -11.31
C THR A 192 10.63 9.43 -10.57
N GLN A 193 10.10 8.68 -9.60
CA GLN A 193 10.87 7.70 -8.83
C GLN A 193 11.18 6.46 -9.67
N MET A 194 10.20 5.96 -10.43
CA MET A 194 10.37 4.84 -11.34
C MET A 194 11.41 5.15 -12.42
N ARG A 195 11.35 6.34 -13.03
CA ARG A 195 12.31 6.80 -14.04
C ARG A 195 13.73 6.82 -13.49
N ARG A 196 13.95 7.39 -12.31
CA ARG A 196 15.27 7.42 -11.66
C ARG A 196 15.82 6.01 -11.44
N LEU A 197 14.98 5.08 -10.97
CA LEU A 197 15.36 3.68 -10.82
C LEU A 197 15.74 3.05 -12.17
N LEU A 198 14.89 3.21 -13.19
CA LEU A 198 15.10 2.65 -14.53
C LEU A 198 16.39 3.18 -15.19
N GLU A 199 16.64 4.49 -15.11
CA GLU A 199 17.88 5.11 -15.60
C GLU A 199 19.10 4.59 -14.83
N ALA A 200 19.00 4.41 -13.51
CA ALA A 200 20.09 3.89 -12.69
C ALA A 200 20.43 2.42 -12.99
N ILE A 201 19.43 1.59 -13.30
CA ILE A 201 19.64 0.15 -13.58
C ILE A 201 19.89 -0.14 -15.06
N GLU A 202 19.81 0.87 -15.95
CA GLU A 202 20.10 0.72 -17.37
C GLU A 202 21.46 0.04 -17.65
N PRO A 203 22.56 0.40 -16.97
CA PRO A 203 23.85 -0.28 -17.16
C PRO A 203 23.85 -1.75 -16.72
N LEU A 204 22.83 -2.21 -15.98
CA LEU A 204 22.69 -3.58 -15.47
C LEU A 204 21.73 -4.43 -16.29
N LYS A 205 21.10 -3.88 -17.34
CA LYS A 205 19.98 -4.53 -18.04
C LYS A 205 20.25 -6.00 -18.40
N ASN A 206 21.47 -6.31 -18.86
CA ASN A 206 21.85 -7.67 -19.26
C ASN A 206 22.06 -8.63 -18.07
N ASP A 207 22.47 -8.11 -16.91
CA ASP A 207 22.76 -8.90 -15.70
C ASP A 207 21.54 -9.04 -14.78
N LEU A 208 20.64 -8.06 -14.81
CA LEU A 208 19.47 -8.00 -13.94
C LEU A 208 18.43 -9.05 -14.34
N GLY A 209 18.21 -9.21 -15.64
CA GLY A 209 17.11 -9.98 -16.23
C GLY A 209 15.91 -9.11 -16.61
N PRO A 210 14.82 -9.73 -17.10
CA PRO A 210 13.63 -8.99 -17.56
C PRO A 210 13.02 -8.10 -16.48
N ILE A 211 12.52 -6.93 -16.88
CA ILE A 211 11.83 -5.98 -16.02
C ILE A 211 10.34 -6.00 -16.38
N CYS A 212 9.46 -6.08 -15.38
CA CYS A 212 8.02 -6.00 -15.59
C CYS A 212 7.36 -4.94 -14.70
N LEU A 213 6.52 -4.10 -15.31
CA LEU A 213 5.62 -3.16 -14.66
C LEU A 213 4.17 -3.62 -14.89
N ALA A 214 3.46 -3.92 -13.81
CA ALA A 214 2.07 -4.37 -13.87
C ALA A 214 1.13 -3.35 -13.21
N GLY A 215 -0.02 -3.09 -13.82
CA GLY A 215 -1.02 -2.15 -13.32
C GLY A 215 -1.45 -1.13 -14.36
N TRP A 216 -1.75 0.08 -13.90
CA TRP A 216 -2.40 1.09 -14.74
C TRP A 216 -1.41 2.11 -15.29
N ASP A 217 -1.71 2.57 -16.50
CA ASP A 217 -1.12 3.75 -17.12
C ASP A 217 0.40 3.68 -17.39
N TRP A 218 0.97 2.48 -17.49
CA TRP A 218 2.38 2.29 -17.84
C TRP A 218 2.70 2.45 -19.33
N GLU A 219 1.70 2.41 -20.20
CA GLU A 219 1.90 2.49 -21.66
C GLU A 219 2.03 3.92 -22.15
N LYS A 220 1.12 4.79 -21.72
CA LYS A 220 1.06 6.20 -22.09
C LYS A 220 0.46 7.01 -20.95
N ARG A 221 0.71 8.32 -20.99
CA ARG A 221 0.01 9.26 -20.13
C ARG A 221 -1.50 9.17 -20.41
N PRO A 222 -2.36 9.07 -19.39
CA PRO A 222 -3.80 8.96 -19.58
C PRO A 222 -4.41 10.21 -20.22
N ASP A 223 -5.41 10.02 -21.08
CA ASP A 223 -6.05 11.11 -21.83
C ASP A 223 -6.73 12.13 -20.89
N TRP A 224 -7.34 11.66 -19.79
CA TRP A 224 -7.93 12.53 -18.78
C TRP A 224 -6.88 13.44 -18.11
N ALA A 225 -5.67 12.95 -17.87
CA ALA A 225 -4.60 13.71 -17.25
C ALA A 225 -4.04 14.77 -18.21
N ILE A 226 -4.10 14.51 -19.52
CA ILE A 226 -3.78 15.49 -20.56
C ILE A 226 -4.86 16.58 -20.60
N GLN A 227 -6.13 16.17 -20.70
CA GLN A 227 -7.29 17.08 -20.79
C GLN A 227 -7.38 18.02 -19.58
N LEU A 228 -7.13 17.52 -18.37
CA LEU A 228 -7.17 18.31 -17.13
C LEU A 228 -5.85 19.05 -16.84
N GLY A 229 -4.82 18.84 -17.66
CA GLY A 229 -3.48 19.41 -17.47
C GLY A 229 -2.79 18.94 -16.19
N VAL A 230 -3.10 17.74 -15.70
CA VAL A 230 -2.53 17.20 -14.46
C VAL A 230 -1.17 16.56 -14.74
N ARG A 231 -0.15 17.03 -14.01
CA ARG A 231 1.21 16.47 -14.04
C ARG A 231 1.34 15.32 -13.05
N GLY A 232 2.35 14.47 -13.23
CA GLY A 232 2.60 13.32 -12.35
C GLY A 232 1.96 12.01 -12.83
N ALA A 233 1.21 12.03 -13.93
CA ALA A 233 0.78 10.85 -14.69
C ALA A 233 1.67 10.58 -15.92
N ASP A 234 2.82 11.24 -15.97
CA ASP A 234 3.71 11.17 -17.11
C ASP A 234 4.37 9.79 -17.20
N VAL A 235 4.78 9.40 -18.40
CA VAL A 235 5.54 8.18 -18.68
C VAL A 235 6.43 8.46 -19.88
N ASP A 236 7.59 7.80 -19.95
CA ASP A 236 8.50 7.83 -21.10
C ASP A 236 8.48 6.47 -21.81
N PRO A 237 7.63 6.28 -22.83
CA PRO A 237 7.58 5.03 -23.57
C PRO A 237 8.92 4.66 -24.22
N ALA A 238 9.72 5.65 -24.65
CA ALA A 238 11.00 5.40 -25.29
C ALA A 238 12.03 4.83 -24.30
N LEU A 239 12.03 5.30 -23.04
CA LEU A 239 12.84 4.69 -21.98
C LEU A 239 12.41 3.25 -21.70
N LEU A 240 11.10 3.00 -21.60
CA LEU A 240 10.57 1.66 -21.34
C LEU A 240 10.93 0.68 -22.47
N ASP A 241 10.79 1.11 -23.73
CA ASP A 241 11.13 0.31 -24.90
C ASP A 241 12.64 0.07 -25.00
N ARG A 242 13.46 1.10 -24.75
CA ARG A 242 14.93 0.98 -24.70
C ARG A 242 15.38 -0.03 -23.66
N LEU A 243 14.72 -0.09 -22.52
CA LEU A 243 14.99 -1.06 -21.45
C LEU A 243 14.29 -2.42 -21.66
N GLY A 244 13.45 -2.57 -22.68
CA GLY A 244 12.70 -3.81 -22.92
C GLY A 244 11.75 -4.14 -21.76
N VAL A 245 11.15 -3.12 -21.15
CA VAL A 245 10.24 -3.30 -20.00
C VAL A 245 8.94 -3.95 -20.47
N GLU A 246 8.62 -5.11 -19.90
CA GLU A 246 7.33 -5.75 -20.07
C GLU A 246 6.26 -4.96 -19.29
N ARG A 247 5.14 -4.65 -19.96
CA ARG A 247 4.00 -3.95 -19.37
C ARG A 247 2.84 -4.93 -19.28
N ARG A 248 2.21 -5.03 -18.10
CA ARG A 248 1.04 -5.89 -17.87
C ARG A 248 -0.11 -5.09 -17.27
N ASN A 249 -1.31 -5.63 -17.46
CA ASN A 249 -2.53 -5.14 -16.81
C ASN A 249 -2.44 -5.27 -15.27
N ALA A 250 -3.42 -4.68 -14.59
CA ALA A 250 -3.54 -4.79 -13.14
C ALA A 250 -3.67 -6.24 -12.68
N ILE A 251 -2.94 -6.53 -11.59
CA ILE A 251 -2.95 -7.81 -10.91
C ILE A 251 -3.95 -7.72 -9.76
N PRO A 252 -4.89 -8.67 -9.63
CA PRO A 252 -5.75 -8.77 -8.46
C PRO A 252 -4.93 -8.83 -7.18
N PHE A 253 -5.36 -8.17 -6.11
CA PHE A 253 -4.54 -8.06 -4.90
C PHE A 253 -4.15 -9.45 -4.34
N ASP A 254 -5.03 -10.44 -4.46
CA ASP A 254 -4.85 -11.80 -3.97
C ASP A 254 -3.75 -12.57 -4.73
N GLU A 255 -3.31 -12.04 -5.87
CA GLU A 255 -2.25 -12.61 -6.73
C GLU A 255 -0.94 -11.81 -6.66
N VAL A 256 -0.93 -10.63 -6.02
CA VAL A 256 0.23 -9.71 -6.02
C VAL A 256 1.47 -10.34 -5.38
N ILE A 257 1.32 -10.99 -4.23
CA ILE A 257 2.46 -11.59 -3.49
C ILE A 257 3.16 -12.65 -4.34
N GLU A 258 2.37 -13.54 -4.96
CA GLU A 258 2.88 -14.60 -5.83
C GLU A 258 3.52 -14.03 -7.09
N PHE A 259 2.84 -13.08 -7.75
CA PHE A 259 3.33 -12.44 -8.96
C PHE A 259 4.68 -11.72 -8.71
N VAL A 260 4.76 -10.88 -7.67
CA VAL A 260 6.00 -10.19 -7.30
C VAL A 260 7.10 -11.19 -6.89
N GLY A 261 6.73 -12.32 -6.28
CA GLY A 261 7.67 -13.39 -5.92
C GLY A 261 8.43 -13.99 -7.11
N GLN A 262 7.95 -13.79 -8.34
CA GLN A 262 8.63 -14.20 -9.57
C GLN A 262 9.85 -13.31 -9.93
N ALA A 263 10.07 -12.20 -9.22
CA ALA A 263 11.21 -11.32 -9.42
C ALA A 263 12.32 -11.48 -8.38
N ARG A 264 13.58 -11.22 -8.78
CA ARG A 264 14.68 -11.11 -7.82
C ARG A 264 14.48 -9.93 -6.88
N PHE A 265 14.11 -8.79 -7.45
CA PHE A 265 13.94 -7.52 -6.74
C PHE A 265 12.54 -6.94 -6.95
N THR A 266 12.04 -6.24 -5.94
CA THR A 266 10.80 -5.48 -6.05
C THR A 266 10.95 -4.11 -5.38
N PRO A 267 10.85 -3.00 -6.11
CA PRO A 267 11.01 -1.69 -5.51
C PRO A 267 9.77 -1.26 -4.73
N VAL A 268 10.01 -0.69 -3.55
CA VAL A 268 8.97 -0.15 -2.67
C VAL A 268 9.02 1.37 -2.76
N PHE A 269 8.01 1.96 -3.40
CA PHE A 269 7.86 3.41 -3.56
C PHE A 269 6.58 3.92 -2.89
N HIS A 270 6.72 5.04 -2.18
CA HIS A 270 5.60 5.90 -1.83
C HIS A 270 5.65 7.16 -2.69
N ARG A 271 4.48 7.65 -3.10
CA ARG A 271 4.37 8.95 -3.80
C ARG A 271 4.94 10.09 -2.93
N PRO A 272 5.47 11.18 -3.51
CA PRO A 272 6.13 12.25 -2.75
C PRO A 272 5.33 12.79 -1.55
N LEU A 273 4.02 12.96 -1.71
CA LEU A 273 3.14 13.38 -0.63
C LEU A 273 3.13 12.39 0.55
N PHE A 274 3.12 11.09 0.27
CA PHE A 274 3.05 10.06 1.30
C PHE A 274 4.36 9.98 2.07
N ASN A 275 5.50 10.19 1.40
CA ASN A 275 6.78 10.37 2.08
C ASN A 275 6.74 11.59 3.02
N ARG A 276 6.21 12.72 2.55
CA ARG A 276 6.09 13.94 3.38
C ARG A 276 5.19 13.75 4.61
N LEU A 277 4.11 12.99 4.47
CA LEU A 277 3.14 12.73 5.53
C LEU A 277 3.48 11.54 6.43
N GLY A 278 4.53 10.77 6.10
CA GLY A 278 4.85 9.53 6.80
C GLY A 278 3.79 8.43 6.63
N LEU A 279 2.97 8.49 5.57
CA LEU A 279 1.88 7.54 5.37
C LEU A 279 2.41 6.17 4.92
N VAL A 280 1.89 5.11 5.54
CA VAL A 280 2.12 3.72 5.12
C VAL A 280 0.95 3.22 4.27
N THR A 281 1.23 2.23 3.44
CA THR A 281 0.26 1.60 2.52
C THR A 281 0.32 0.08 2.64
N ASN A 282 -0.60 -0.66 2.00
CA ASN A 282 -0.48 -2.13 1.92
C ASN A 282 0.90 -2.57 1.40
N ARG A 283 1.42 -1.90 0.36
CA ARG A 283 2.72 -2.25 -0.24
C ARG A 283 3.91 -2.04 0.69
N THR A 284 3.76 -1.20 1.72
CA THR A 284 4.77 -1.07 2.78
C THR A 284 5.06 -2.43 3.40
N PHE A 285 4.06 -3.28 3.60
CA PHE A 285 4.23 -4.57 4.27
C PHE A 285 4.20 -5.77 3.31
N GLU A 286 3.33 -5.73 2.30
CA GLU A 286 3.05 -6.85 1.40
C GLU A 286 4.27 -7.33 0.60
N MET A 287 5.18 -6.42 0.24
CA MET A 287 6.39 -6.77 -0.52
C MET A 287 7.31 -7.71 0.26
N PHE A 288 7.30 -7.63 1.60
CA PHE A 288 8.02 -8.57 2.46
C PHE A 288 7.35 -9.94 2.56
N CYS A 289 6.11 -10.11 2.10
CA CYS A 289 5.48 -11.43 2.00
C CYS A 289 5.91 -12.19 0.73
N SER A 290 6.44 -11.50 -0.28
CA SER A 290 6.89 -12.11 -1.54
C SER A 290 8.24 -12.81 -1.40
N GLN A 291 8.63 -13.65 -2.36
CA GLN A 291 10.00 -14.20 -2.40
C GLN A 291 11.05 -13.24 -2.99
N ALA A 292 10.69 -12.02 -3.37
CA ALA A 292 11.63 -11.03 -3.90
C ALA A 292 12.36 -10.28 -2.77
N ILE A 293 13.57 -9.78 -3.04
CA ILE A 293 14.26 -8.83 -2.17
C ILE A 293 13.61 -7.46 -2.37
N PRO A 294 12.95 -6.87 -1.35
CA PRO A 294 12.42 -5.53 -1.45
C PRO A 294 13.56 -4.51 -1.55
N LEU A 295 13.47 -3.60 -2.52
CA LEU A 295 14.36 -2.43 -2.62
C LEU A 295 13.63 -1.24 -2.00
N LEU A 296 14.04 -0.85 -0.80
CA LEU A 296 13.39 0.21 -0.03
C LEU A 296 13.82 1.58 -0.55
N MET A 297 13.04 2.11 -1.50
CA MET A 297 13.25 3.42 -2.11
C MET A 297 12.46 4.50 -1.35
N LEU A 298 12.67 4.53 -0.03
CA LEU A 298 11.92 5.32 0.95
C LEU A 298 12.88 6.17 1.80
N PRO A 299 12.40 7.25 2.44
CA PRO A 299 13.21 8.01 3.41
C PRO A 299 13.79 7.12 4.52
N GLU A 300 15.06 7.35 4.91
CA GLU A 300 15.76 6.51 5.89
C GLU A 300 15.07 6.47 7.26
N ASP A 301 14.54 7.61 7.70
CA ASP A 301 13.79 7.75 8.95
C ASP A 301 12.50 6.90 8.94
N MET A 302 11.78 6.90 7.81
CA MET A 302 10.62 6.02 7.62
C MET A 302 11.05 4.55 7.62
N VAL A 303 12.17 4.21 6.97
CA VAL A 303 12.64 2.83 6.91
C VAL A 303 12.96 2.31 8.31
N GLU A 304 13.73 3.06 9.08
CA GLU A 304 14.10 2.66 10.44
C GLU A 304 12.88 2.58 11.36
N ALA A 305 11.93 3.52 11.27
CA ALA A 305 10.75 3.56 12.12
C ALA A 305 9.75 2.41 11.85
N ILE A 306 9.66 1.92 10.61
CA ILE A 306 8.67 0.89 10.21
C ILE A 306 9.28 -0.50 10.09
N TYR A 307 10.51 -0.61 9.58
CA TYR A 307 11.14 -1.90 9.29
C TYR A 307 12.25 -2.27 10.28
N GLY A 308 12.70 -1.33 11.09
CA GLY A 308 13.81 -1.51 12.03
C GLY A 308 15.18 -1.42 11.38
N ALA A 309 16.23 -1.43 12.22
CA ALA A 309 17.61 -1.21 11.78
C ALA A 309 18.14 -2.29 10.81
N ASP A 310 17.65 -3.53 10.91
CA ASP A 310 18.06 -4.63 10.03
C ASP A 310 17.60 -4.46 8.57
N ALA A 311 16.70 -3.52 8.29
CA ALA A 311 16.25 -3.21 6.94
C ALA A 311 17.18 -2.23 6.19
N ARG A 312 18.15 -1.61 6.87
CA ARG A 312 19.09 -0.66 6.26
C ARG A 312 19.87 -1.22 5.06
N PRO A 313 20.32 -2.50 5.03
CA PRO A 313 20.95 -3.06 3.84
C PRO A 313 20.03 -3.09 2.61
N LEU A 314 18.70 -3.01 2.80
CA LEU A 314 17.71 -3.06 1.72
C LEU A 314 17.45 -1.67 1.10
N THR A 315 18.07 -0.60 1.62
CA THR A 315 17.98 0.76 1.06
C THR A 315 19.14 1.02 0.10
N PRO A 316 18.92 1.20 -1.21
CA PRO A 316 20.01 1.35 -2.17
C PRO A 316 20.83 2.64 -2.04
N GLY A 317 20.32 3.66 -1.35
CA GLY A 317 20.94 4.99 -1.28
C GLY A 317 21.00 5.66 -2.66
N ASP A 318 22.01 6.51 -2.87
CA ASP A 318 22.18 7.27 -4.11
C ASP A 318 22.69 6.43 -5.30
N ASP A 319 23.55 5.43 -5.05
CA ASP A 319 24.09 4.54 -6.09
C ASP A 319 23.34 3.21 -6.14
N VAL A 320 22.12 3.29 -6.68
CA VAL A 320 21.22 2.14 -6.88
C VAL A 320 21.92 1.04 -7.69
N ALA A 321 22.68 1.40 -8.73
CA ALA A 321 23.33 0.44 -9.60
C ALA A 321 24.39 -0.39 -8.88
N ALA A 322 25.27 0.27 -8.11
CA ALA A 322 26.30 -0.42 -7.32
C ALA A 322 25.67 -1.32 -6.26
N CYS A 323 24.62 -0.83 -5.58
CA CYS A 323 23.91 -1.63 -4.59
C CYS A 323 23.29 -2.89 -5.19
N LEU A 324 22.57 -2.78 -6.32
CA LEU A 324 22.02 -3.96 -6.99
C LEU A 324 23.11 -4.92 -7.47
N LYS A 325 24.24 -4.42 -8.02
CA LYS A 325 25.37 -5.29 -8.38
C LYS A 325 25.87 -6.08 -7.18
N ASP A 326 25.96 -5.45 -6.01
CA ASP A 326 26.37 -6.12 -4.78
C ASP A 326 25.34 -7.16 -4.32
N MET A 327 24.05 -6.80 -4.32
CA MET A 327 22.95 -7.72 -4.02
C MET A 327 22.94 -8.95 -4.94
N MET A 328 23.25 -8.77 -6.23
CA MET A 328 23.35 -9.88 -7.18
C MET A 328 24.57 -10.78 -6.94
N ARG A 329 25.65 -10.24 -6.36
CA ARG A 329 26.88 -10.99 -6.01
C ARG A 329 26.78 -11.70 -4.67
N ARG A 330 26.10 -11.09 -3.70
CA ARG A 330 25.99 -11.58 -2.31
C ARG A 330 24.53 -11.69 -1.86
N PRO A 331 23.67 -12.41 -2.61
CA PRO A 331 22.23 -12.38 -2.35
C PRO A 331 21.86 -12.93 -0.96
N ASP A 332 22.65 -13.86 -0.43
CA ASP A 332 22.44 -14.44 0.91
C ASP A 332 22.49 -13.39 2.02
N THR A 333 23.42 -12.43 1.94
CA THR A 333 23.55 -11.31 2.90
C THR A 333 22.28 -10.47 2.94
N TYR A 334 21.71 -10.16 1.78
CA TYR A 334 20.52 -9.31 1.70
C TYR A 334 19.25 -10.08 2.03
N TRP A 335 19.19 -11.38 1.72
CA TRP A 335 18.09 -12.21 2.16
C TRP A 335 18.05 -12.38 3.68
N GLU A 336 19.22 -12.47 4.34
CA GLU A 336 19.28 -12.43 5.81
C GLU A 336 18.65 -11.15 6.36
N ALA A 337 18.91 -10.00 5.75
CA ALA A 337 18.25 -8.73 6.11
C ALA A 337 16.72 -8.78 5.88
N VAL A 338 16.25 -9.41 4.79
CA VAL A 338 14.82 -9.65 4.56
C VAL A 338 14.21 -10.48 5.70
N LEU A 339 14.85 -11.59 6.09
CA LEU A 339 14.36 -12.47 7.16
C LEU A 339 14.30 -11.75 8.52
N LYS A 340 15.34 -11.00 8.87
CA LYS A 340 15.36 -10.19 10.11
C LYS A 340 14.25 -9.13 10.10
N THR A 341 14.07 -8.46 8.95
CA THR A 341 13.00 -7.46 8.78
C THR A 341 11.62 -8.10 8.91
N ARG A 342 11.39 -9.29 8.31
CA ARG A 342 10.14 -10.05 8.50
C ARG A 342 9.88 -10.38 9.97
N GLY A 343 10.93 -10.78 10.70
CA GLY A 343 10.86 -11.02 12.14
C GLY A 343 10.42 -9.77 12.90
N HIS A 344 11.02 -8.62 12.60
CA HIS A 344 10.61 -7.33 13.16
C HIS A 344 9.14 -7.00 12.84
N LEU A 345 8.74 -7.08 11.56
CA LEU A 345 7.37 -6.80 11.12
C LEU A 345 6.34 -7.73 11.77
N SER A 346 6.65 -9.01 11.96
CA SER A 346 5.76 -9.97 12.61
C SER A 346 5.48 -9.59 14.07
N VAL A 347 6.51 -9.13 14.80
CA VAL A 347 6.38 -8.71 16.21
C VAL A 347 5.71 -7.34 16.35
N HIS A 348 6.04 -6.40 15.45
CA HIS A 348 5.69 -4.99 15.63
C HIS A 348 4.49 -4.53 14.80
N HIS A 349 4.18 -5.22 13.70
CA HIS A 349 3.24 -4.75 12.69
C HIS A 349 2.27 -5.84 12.19
N SER A 350 2.00 -6.90 12.96
CA SER A 350 1.02 -7.93 12.58
C SER A 350 -0.42 -7.42 12.56
N TYR A 351 -1.29 -8.04 11.76
CA TYR A 351 -2.71 -7.74 11.74
C TYR A 351 -3.40 -7.90 13.10
N GLU A 352 -3.00 -8.90 13.90
CA GLU A 352 -3.49 -9.06 15.28
C GLU A 352 -3.14 -7.88 16.18
N LYS A 353 -1.91 -7.39 16.08
CA LYS A 353 -1.47 -6.22 16.82
C LYS A 353 -2.23 -4.97 16.39
N ARG A 354 -2.36 -4.72 15.07
CA ARG A 354 -3.14 -3.59 14.55
C ARG A 354 -4.60 -3.65 14.95
N PHE A 355 -5.22 -4.84 14.93
CA PHE A 355 -6.61 -5.00 15.34
C PHE A 355 -6.80 -4.71 16.84
N ARG A 356 -5.91 -5.21 17.72
CA ARG A 356 -5.96 -4.88 19.15
C ARG A 356 -5.76 -3.39 19.41
N GLU A 357 -4.85 -2.75 18.69
CA GLU A 357 -4.65 -1.30 18.77
C GLU A 357 -5.90 -0.53 18.33
N LEU A 358 -6.57 -0.96 17.27
CA LEU A 358 -7.85 -0.39 16.84
C LEU A 358 -8.90 -0.52 17.94
N LEU A 359 -9.08 -1.69 18.54
CA LEU A 359 -10.03 -1.86 19.64
C LEU A 359 -9.71 -0.93 20.82
N ALA A 360 -8.45 -0.85 21.22
CA ALA A 360 -8.00 0.05 22.29
C ALA A 360 -8.13 1.54 21.91
N ILE A 361 -8.13 1.86 20.61
CA ILE A 361 -8.48 3.20 20.14
C ILE A 361 -9.96 3.45 20.37
N LEU A 362 -10.83 2.50 19.97
CA LEU A 362 -12.30 2.61 19.98
C LEU A 362 -12.92 2.67 21.39
N GLU A 363 -12.33 1.96 22.35
CA GLU A 363 -12.79 1.89 23.75
C GLU A 363 -12.51 3.17 24.56
N ARG A 364 -11.64 4.04 24.06
CA ARG A 364 -11.44 5.41 24.59
C ARG A 364 -12.40 6.37 23.91
#